data_AF-A0A399Y6U9-F1
#
_entry.id   AF-A0A399Y6U9-F1
#
_cell.length_a   1.000
_cell.length_b   1.000
_cell.length_c   1.000
_cell.angle_alpha   90.00
_cell.angle_beta   90.00
_cell.angle_gamma   90.00
#
_symmetry.space_group_name_H-M   'P 1'
#
loop_
_entity.id
_entity.type
_entity.pdbx_description
1 polymer ?
#
loop_
_entity_poly.entity_id
_entity_poly.type
_entity_poly.pdbx_seq_one_letter_code
_entity_poly.pdbx_strand_id
1 'polypeptide(L)'
;RADLIHHFLDNLLAVLNETPGIDRILLVSSDTVVCTLGQKYGAELLIEAAPAGLNAAAARGAAHAARLGLLAIGGDEAEDGTNALLLAPPGDFTFRYGPGSYQAHLDEAAARLRAAHIIDAPGLRFDLDTEGDWLVYSGYVVGR
;
A
#
# COMPACT_ATOMS: atom_id res chain seq x y z
N ARG A 1 19.40 3.85 2.18
CA ARG A 1 18.17 3.48 1.43
C ARG A 1 17.44 2.31 2.09
N ALA A 2 18.07 1.16 2.34
CA ALA A 2 17.43 0.03 3.02
C ALA A 2 16.95 0.36 4.45
N ASP A 3 17.79 1.03 5.25
CA ASP A 3 17.41 1.43 6.62
C ASP A 3 16.20 2.37 6.66
N LEU A 4 16.12 3.26 5.66
CA LEU A 4 14.99 4.17 5.49
C LEU A 4 13.70 3.40 5.19
N ILE A 5 13.74 2.44 4.26
CA ILE A 5 12.61 1.57 3.92
C ILE A 5 12.13 0.76 5.14
N HIS A 6 13.05 0.23 5.94
CA HIS A 6 12.70 -0.52 7.15
C HIS A 6 12.07 0.37 8.22
N HIS A 7 12.60 1.57 8.42
CA HIS A 7 12.02 2.53 9.35
C HIS A 7 10.62 2.97 8.92
N PHE A 8 10.42 3.17 7.62
CA PHE A 8 9.11 3.44 7.06
C PHE A 8 8.11 2.34 7.30
N LEU A 9 8.52 1.12 7.00
CA LEU A 9 7.65 -0.04 7.21
C LEU A 9 7.32 -0.24 8.69
N ASP A 10 8.25 0.00 9.61
CA ASP A 10 8.01 -0.11 11.07
C ASP A 10 6.91 0.87 11.50
N ASN A 11 7.01 2.13 11.08
CA ASN A 11 6.01 3.16 11.38
C ASN A 11 4.67 2.88 10.70
N LEU A 12 4.68 2.46 9.43
CA LEU A 12 3.46 2.13 8.69
C LEU A 12 2.71 0.97 9.34
N LEU A 13 3.42 -0.09 9.74
CA LEU A 13 2.81 -1.22 10.44
C LEU A 13 2.25 -0.83 11.82
N ALA A 14 2.94 0.05 12.55
CA ALA A 14 2.44 0.57 13.82
C ALA A 14 1.13 1.36 13.64
N VAL A 15 1.09 2.28 12.67
CA VAL A 15 -0.11 3.09 12.37
C VAL A 15 -1.27 2.21 11.92
N LEU A 16 -1.05 1.26 11.01
CA LEU A 16 -2.10 0.36 10.55
C LEU A 16 -2.69 -0.46 11.70
N ASN A 17 -1.86 -0.90 12.65
CA ASN A 17 -2.29 -1.69 13.81
C ASN A 17 -3.08 -0.85 14.84
N GLU A 18 -2.87 0.47 14.87
CA GLU A 18 -3.61 1.41 15.73
C GLU A 18 -4.86 1.98 15.05
N THR A 19 -5.04 1.78 13.73
CA THR A 19 -6.13 2.35 12.95
C THR A 19 -7.44 1.56 13.12
N PRO A 20 -8.51 2.16 13.68
CA PRO A 20 -9.80 1.48 13.81
C PRO A 20 -10.38 1.11 12.45
N GLY A 21 -10.83 -0.15 12.30
CA GLY A 21 -11.41 -0.66 11.05
C GLY A 21 -10.46 -1.47 10.17
N ILE A 22 -9.18 -1.58 10.53
CA ILE A 22 -8.24 -2.51 9.91
C ILE A 22 -8.14 -3.76 10.80
N ASP A 23 -8.78 -4.84 10.39
CA ASP A 23 -8.81 -6.09 11.18
C ASP A 23 -7.55 -6.94 10.99
N ARG A 24 -6.90 -6.82 9.83
CA ARG A 24 -5.75 -7.65 9.43
C ARG A 24 -4.82 -6.91 8.47
N ILE A 25 -3.53 -7.21 8.58
CA ILE A 25 -2.49 -6.73 7.69
C ILE A 25 -1.86 -7.95 7.01
N LEU A 26 -1.73 -7.93 5.67
CA LEU A 26 -1.00 -8.92 4.89
C LEU A 26 0.22 -8.24 4.26
N LEU A 27 1.41 -8.79 4.49
CA LEU A 27 2.66 -8.30 3.95
C LEU A 27 3.22 -9.28 2.93
N VAL A 28 3.45 -8.82 1.70
CA VAL A 28 4.02 -9.60 0.60
C VAL A 28 5.46 -9.13 0.38
N SER A 29 6.44 -10.00 0.60
CA SER A 29 7.84 -9.64 0.42
C SER A 29 8.75 -10.86 0.24
N SER A 30 9.87 -10.67 -0.45
CA SER A 30 11.02 -11.61 -0.45
C SER A 30 12.12 -11.21 0.52
N ASP A 31 12.06 -10.00 1.11
CA ASP A 31 13.07 -9.49 2.02
C ASP A 31 12.83 -10.03 3.44
N THR A 32 13.83 -10.71 4.00
CA THR A 32 13.75 -11.35 5.32
C THR A 32 13.63 -10.34 6.46
N VAL A 33 14.21 -9.15 6.32
CA VAL A 33 14.12 -8.08 7.34
C VAL A 33 12.69 -7.54 7.37
N VAL A 34 12.12 -7.26 6.19
CA VAL A 34 10.71 -6.86 6.03
C VAL A 34 9.76 -7.91 6.59
N CYS A 35 10.00 -9.20 6.33
CA CYS A 35 9.19 -10.29 6.88
C CYS A 35 9.26 -10.36 8.42
N THR A 36 10.47 -10.24 8.97
CA THR A 36 10.68 -10.23 10.43
C THR A 36 9.95 -9.06 11.09
N LEU A 37 9.96 -7.89 10.43
CA LEU A 37 9.25 -6.71 10.89
C LEU A 37 7.73 -6.90 10.82
N GLY A 38 7.20 -7.46 9.74
CA GLY A 38 5.77 -7.82 9.63
C GLY A 38 5.31 -8.74 10.75
N GLN A 39 6.10 -9.78 11.06
CA GLN A 39 5.82 -10.70 12.16
C GLN A 39 5.75 -10.00 13.53
N LYS A 40 6.64 -9.03 13.79
CA LYS A 40 6.64 -8.24 15.03
C LYS A 40 5.29 -7.55 15.27
N TYR A 41 4.61 -7.09 14.21
CA TYR A 41 3.30 -6.44 14.28
C TYR A 41 2.10 -7.39 14.06
N GLY A 42 2.34 -8.71 13.96
CA GLY A 42 1.28 -9.68 13.73
C GLY A 42 0.70 -9.65 12.31
N ALA A 43 1.41 -9.07 11.35
CA ALA A 43 1.01 -9.15 9.95
C ALA A 43 1.11 -10.59 9.44
N GLU A 44 0.12 -11.02 8.68
CA GLU A 44 0.18 -12.25 7.89
C GLU A 44 1.24 -12.07 6.80
N LEU A 45 2.04 -13.11 6.53
CA LEU A 45 3.12 -13.02 5.55
C LEU A 45 2.83 -13.89 4.32
N LEU A 46 3.01 -13.29 3.15
CA LEU A 46 3.10 -13.99 1.87
C LEU A 46 4.52 -13.85 1.33
N ILE A 47 5.36 -14.85 1.62
CA ILE A 47 6.77 -14.80 1.28
C ILE A 47 6.97 -15.10 -0.20
N GLU A 48 7.70 -14.23 -0.89
CA GLU A 48 8.12 -14.44 -2.27
C GLU A 48 9.48 -15.16 -2.34
N ALA A 49 9.62 -16.10 -3.26
CA ALA A 49 10.92 -16.73 -3.53
C ALA A 49 11.93 -15.77 -4.17
N ALA A 50 11.44 -14.78 -4.93
CA ALA A 50 12.24 -13.70 -5.54
C ALA A 50 11.34 -12.49 -5.81
N PRO A 51 11.88 -11.25 -5.79
CA PRO A 51 11.10 -10.06 -6.07
C PRO A 51 10.62 -10.05 -7.53
N ALA A 52 9.30 -10.20 -7.71
CA ALA A 52 8.67 -10.15 -9.04
C ALA A 52 8.16 -8.76 -9.43
N GLY A 53 8.46 -7.75 -8.61
CA GLY A 53 8.00 -6.36 -8.78
C GLY A 53 6.67 -6.07 -8.08
N LEU A 54 6.38 -4.77 -7.91
CA LEU A 54 5.28 -4.26 -7.09
C LEU A 54 3.90 -4.75 -7.56
N ASN A 55 3.64 -4.76 -8.87
CA ASN A 55 2.35 -5.21 -9.42
C ASN A 55 2.11 -6.70 -9.15
N ALA A 56 3.15 -7.54 -9.24
CA ALA A 56 3.04 -8.96 -8.93
C ALA A 56 2.80 -9.20 -7.42
N ALA A 57 3.46 -8.41 -6.57
CA ALA A 57 3.22 -8.41 -5.13
C ALA A 57 1.78 -8.04 -4.76
N ALA A 58 1.27 -6.94 -5.31
CA ALA A 58 -0.09 -6.50 -5.10
C ALA A 58 -1.11 -7.54 -5.58
N ALA A 59 -0.92 -8.12 -6.78
CA ALA A 59 -1.81 -9.13 -7.32
C ALA A 59 -1.90 -10.39 -6.44
N ARG A 60 -0.76 -10.86 -5.91
CA ARG A 60 -0.75 -12.02 -5.00
C ARG A 60 -1.34 -11.69 -3.64
N GLY A 61 -1.05 -10.50 -3.08
CA GLY A 61 -1.67 -10.05 -1.84
C GLY A 61 -3.19 -10.00 -1.95
N ALA A 62 -3.69 -9.45 -3.06
CA ALA A 62 -5.11 -9.37 -3.32
C ALA A 62 -5.73 -10.78 -3.56
N ALA A 63 -5.05 -11.68 -4.29
CA ALA A 63 -5.39 -13.12 -4.42
C ALA A 63 -5.65 -13.77 -3.05
N HIS A 64 -4.77 -13.49 -2.09
CA HIS A 64 -4.84 -14.03 -0.74
C HIS A 64 -5.94 -13.39 0.12
N ALA A 65 -6.15 -12.08 -0.02
CA ALA A 65 -7.15 -11.32 0.74
C ALA A 65 -8.60 -11.53 0.27
N ALA A 66 -8.84 -12.35 -0.75
CA ALA A 66 -10.13 -12.61 -1.37
C ALA A 66 -11.16 -13.23 -0.41
N ARG A 67 -11.82 -12.43 0.44
CA ARG A 67 -12.94 -12.92 1.27
C ARG A 67 -14.14 -11.97 1.42
N LEU A 68 -14.09 -10.75 0.88
CA LEU A 68 -15.20 -9.79 0.91
C LEU A 68 -15.26 -9.03 -0.41
N GLY A 69 -16.43 -8.63 -0.92
CA GLY A 69 -16.58 -7.99 -2.23
C GLY A 69 -16.42 -6.47 -2.25
N LEU A 70 -15.25 -5.92 -1.92
CA LEU A 70 -14.99 -4.48 -1.80
C LEU A 70 -13.83 -4.00 -2.71
N LEU A 71 -14.02 -2.90 -3.43
CA LEU A 71 -12.94 -2.16 -4.12
C LEU A 71 -12.90 -0.70 -3.66
N ALA A 72 -11.79 -0.27 -3.08
CA ALA A 72 -11.54 1.12 -2.72
C ALA A 72 -10.17 1.59 -3.23
N ILE A 73 -10.09 2.84 -3.66
CA ILE A 73 -8.90 3.45 -4.28
C ILE A 73 -8.65 4.80 -3.60
N GLY A 74 -7.40 5.05 -3.22
CA GLY A 74 -6.92 6.34 -2.71
C GLY A 74 -5.67 6.74 -3.47
N GLY A 75 -5.67 7.97 -4.00
CA GLY A 75 -4.52 8.56 -4.70
C GLY A 75 -3.49 9.17 -3.75
N ASP A 76 -2.35 9.55 -4.31
CA ASP A 76 -1.39 10.45 -3.66
C ASP A 76 -1.92 11.90 -3.57
N GLU A 77 -1.09 12.85 -3.14
CA GLU A 77 -1.46 14.28 -3.09
C GLU A 77 -1.77 14.85 -4.47
N ALA A 78 -1.07 14.38 -5.51
CA ALA A 78 -1.20 14.85 -6.88
C ALA A 78 -2.29 14.12 -7.70
N GLU A 79 -2.86 13.05 -7.15
CA GLU A 79 -3.71 12.07 -7.85
C GLU A 79 -3.05 11.48 -9.11
N ASP A 80 -1.71 11.35 -9.10
CA ASP A 80 -0.94 10.67 -10.15
C ASP A 80 -0.70 9.20 -9.77
N GLY A 81 -0.26 8.97 -8.53
CA GLY A 81 -0.05 7.67 -7.90
C GLY A 81 -1.28 7.14 -7.15
N THR A 82 -1.35 5.80 -6.98
CA THR A 82 -2.31 5.15 -6.06
C THR A 82 -1.60 4.72 -4.78
N ASN A 83 -1.94 5.34 -3.66
CA ASN A 83 -1.31 5.05 -2.37
C ASN A 83 -2.06 3.99 -1.57
N ALA A 84 -3.36 3.87 -1.80
CA ALA A 84 -4.18 2.82 -1.19
C ALA A 84 -5.05 2.16 -2.26
N LEU A 85 -5.02 0.83 -2.29
CA LEU A 85 -5.96 0.04 -3.08
C LEU A 85 -6.43 -1.14 -2.23
N LEU A 86 -7.68 -1.11 -1.81
CA LEU A 86 -8.34 -2.26 -1.21
C LEU A 86 -9.10 -2.98 -2.32
N LEU A 87 -8.79 -4.24 -2.57
CA LEU A 87 -9.40 -5.00 -3.65
C LEU A 87 -9.78 -6.40 -3.17
N ALA A 88 -11.07 -6.68 -3.17
CA ALA A 88 -11.62 -7.94 -2.69
C ALA A 88 -12.96 -8.22 -3.42
N PRO A 89 -13.22 -9.43 -3.93
CA PRO A 89 -12.17 -10.31 -4.39
C PRO A 89 -11.28 -9.56 -5.41
N PRO A 90 -10.02 -9.96 -5.55
CA PRO A 90 -9.11 -9.44 -6.56
C PRO A 90 -9.63 -9.69 -7.97
N GLY A 91 -10.32 -10.81 -8.15
CA GLY A 91 -10.95 -11.21 -9.39
C GLY A 91 -9.98 -11.11 -10.55
N ASP A 92 -10.38 -10.33 -11.53
CA ASP A 92 -9.74 -10.16 -12.81
C ASP A 92 -9.04 -8.78 -12.95
N PHE A 93 -8.91 -8.02 -11.87
CA PHE A 93 -8.35 -6.67 -11.84
C PHE A 93 -6.84 -6.65 -12.14
N THR A 94 -6.41 -5.75 -13.02
CA THR A 94 -5.00 -5.59 -13.41
C THR A 94 -4.36 -4.40 -12.68
N PHE A 95 -3.32 -4.66 -11.89
CA PHE A 95 -2.57 -3.62 -11.17
C PHE A 95 -1.57 -2.92 -12.10
N ARG A 96 -1.49 -1.58 -11.99
CA ARG A 96 -0.65 -0.72 -12.82
C ARG A 96 0.00 0.39 -11.98
N TYR A 97 0.68 0.04 -10.90
CA TYR A 97 1.42 1.00 -10.06
C TYR A 97 2.57 1.67 -10.83
N GLY A 98 2.81 2.95 -10.51
CA GLY A 98 3.73 3.86 -11.18
C GLY A 98 3.08 5.22 -11.49
N PRO A 99 3.74 6.08 -12.28
CA PRO A 99 3.17 7.35 -12.73
C PRO A 99 1.83 7.15 -13.47
N GLY A 100 0.83 7.97 -13.17
CA GLY A 100 -0.53 7.87 -13.70
C GLY A 100 -1.33 6.65 -13.22
N SER A 101 -0.86 5.93 -12.20
CA SER A 101 -1.53 4.72 -11.69
C SER A 101 -2.92 4.98 -11.11
N TYR A 102 -3.18 6.17 -10.55
CA TYR A 102 -4.51 6.51 -10.03
C TYR A 102 -5.60 6.41 -11.11
N GLN A 103 -5.41 7.12 -12.22
CA GLN A 103 -6.35 7.06 -13.34
C GLN A 103 -6.38 5.66 -13.96
N ALA A 104 -5.22 4.98 -14.08
CA ALA A 104 -5.16 3.64 -14.64
C ALA A 104 -5.96 2.61 -13.82
N HIS A 105 -5.97 2.74 -12.48
CA HIS A 105 -6.78 1.87 -11.61
C HIS A 105 -8.27 2.22 -11.65
N LEU A 106 -8.64 3.50 -11.79
CA LEU A 106 -10.04 3.91 -12.01
C LEU A 106 -10.58 3.38 -13.34
N ASP A 107 -9.81 3.48 -14.41
CA ASP A 107 -10.17 2.98 -15.74
C ASP A 107 -10.31 1.46 -15.73
N GLU A 108 -9.41 0.73 -15.07
CA GLU A 108 -9.52 -0.71 -14.89
C GLU A 108 -10.77 -1.09 -14.09
N ALA A 109 -11.08 -0.36 -13.01
CA ALA A 109 -12.29 -0.60 -12.22
C ALA A 109 -13.57 -0.43 -13.06
N ALA A 110 -13.62 0.65 -13.85
CA ALA A 110 -14.71 0.91 -14.77
C ALA A 110 -14.83 -0.17 -15.85
N ALA A 111 -13.71 -0.58 -16.45
CA ALA A 111 -13.66 -1.63 -17.47
C ALA A 111 -14.15 -2.99 -16.95
N ARG A 112 -13.97 -3.28 -15.66
CA ARG A 112 -14.46 -4.51 -15.01
C ARG A 112 -15.80 -4.36 -14.31
N LEU A 113 -16.50 -3.23 -14.51
CA LEU A 113 -17.79 -2.93 -13.87
C LEU A 113 -17.75 -3.06 -12.35
N ARG A 114 -16.60 -2.72 -11.74
CA ARG A 114 -16.43 -2.72 -10.29
C ARG A 114 -16.71 -1.32 -9.76
N ALA A 115 -17.62 -1.23 -8.81
CA ALA A 115 -17.83 0.02 -8.07
C ALA A 115 -16.56 0.33 -7.27
N ALA A 116 -15.83 1.37 -7.68
CA ALA A 116 -14.69 1.89 -6.94
C ALA A 116 -15.17 2.94 -5.94
N HIS A 117 -14.90 2.72 -4.66
CA HIS A 117 -15.05 3.74 -3.64
C HIS A 117 -13.78 4.57 -3.57
N ILE A 118 -13.86 5.84 -3.99
CA ILE A 118 -12.75 6.78 -3.81
C ILE A 118 -12.73 7.20 -2.34
N ILE A 119 -11.62 6.96 -1.67
CA ILE A 119 -11.42 7.34 -0.27
C ILE A 119 -10.47 8.53 -0.24
N ASP A 120 -10.95 9.65 0.29
CA ASP A 120 -10.10 10.79 0.66
C ASP A 120 -9.56 10.55 2.07
N ALA A 121 -8.34 10.01 2.15
CA ALA A 121 -7.64 9.74 3.40
C ALA A 121 -6.34 10.56 3.42
N PRO A 122 -6.34 11.79 3.94
CA PRO A 122 -5.18 12.69 3.89
C PRO A 122 -3.87 12.09 4.40
N GLY A 123 -3.94 11.23 5.44
CA GLY A 123 -2.78 10.53 5.98
C GLY A 123 -2.18 9.45 5.07
N LEU A 124 -2.87 9.06 4.00
CA LEU A 124 -2.39 8.10 2.99
C LEU A 124 -1.96 8.80 1.69
N ARG A 125 -2.20 10.10 1.52
CA ARG A 125 -1.89 10.84 0.28
C ARG A 125 -0.41 11.22 0.17
N PHE A 126 0.29 11.31 1.30
CA PHE A 126 1.69 11.71 1.33
C PHE A 126 2.58 10.57 0.83
N ASP A 127 3.25 10.80 -0.31
CA ASP A 127 4.26 9.89 -0.82
C ASP A 127 5.56 10.04 -0.06
N LEU A 128 6.16 8.90 0.26
CA LEU A 128 7.35 8.85 1.06
C LEU A 128 8.46 8.06 0.36
N ASP A 129 8.99 8.70 -0.68
CA ASP A 129 9.93 8.10 -1.64
C ASP A 129 11.40 8.44 -1.34
N THR A 130 11.64 9.58 -0.69
CA THR A 130 12.96 10.16 -0.46
C THR A 130 13.24 10.43 1.01
N GLU A 131 14.52 10.59 1.33
CA GLU A 131 14.96 11.04 2.66
C GLU A 131 14.47 12.47 2.99
N GLY A 132 14.20 13.28 1.97
CA GLY A 132 13.57 14.59 2.13
C GLY A 132 12.14 14.46 2.64
N ASP A 133 11.37 13.52 2.09
CA ASP A 133 9.97 13.28 2.48
C ASP A 133 9.87 12.80 3.94
N TRP A 134 10.87 12.04 4.40
CA TRP A 134 11.00 11.65 5.81
C TRP A 134 11.10 12.85 6.75
N LEU A 135 11.97 13.80 6.43
CA LEU A 135 12.22 14.97 7.29
C LEU A 135 10.98 15.86 7.39
N VAL A 136 10.22 15.96 6.29
CA VAL A 136 8.93 16.65 6.26
C VAL A 136 7.91 15.92 7.14
N TYR A 137 7.80 14.61 7.02
CA TYR A 137 6.86 13.78 7.79
C TYR A 137 7.20 13.73 9.30
N SER A 138 8.47 13.60 9.66
CA SER A 138 8.93 13.46 11.05
C SER A 138 8.90 14.76 11.85
N GLY A 139 8.42 15.87 11.25
CA GLY A 139 8.36 17.16 11.92
C GLY A 139 9.72 17.84 12.11
N TYR A 140 10.72 17.57 11.27
CA TYR A 140 11.89 18.45 11.14
C TYR A 140 11.46 19.72 10.38
N VAL A 141 10.60 20.49 11.03
CA VAL A 141 10.37 21.90 10.70
C VAL A 141 11.71 22.58 10.91
N VAL A 142 12.39 22.89 9.80
CA VAL A 142 13.29 24.04 9.73
C VAL A 142 12.54 25.18 10.41
N GLY A 143 13.14 25.69 11.48
CA GLY A 143 12.53 26.69 12.34
C GLY A 143 11.94 27.87 11.57
N ARG A 144 11.07 28.59 12.28
CA ARG A 144 10.79 30.00 11.99
C ARG A 144 12.04 30.78 11.60
#